data_AF-A0A0E3SCP3-F1
#
_entry.id   AF-A0A0E3SCP3-F1
#
_cell.length_a   1.000
_cell.length_b   1.000
_cell.length_c   1.000
_cell.angle_alpha   90.00
_cell.angle_beta   90.00
_cell.angle_gamma   90.00
#
_symmetry.space_group_name_H-M   'P 1'
#
loop_
_entity.id
_entity.type
_entity.pdbx_description
1 polymer ?
#
loop_
_entity_poly.entity_id
_entity_poly.type
_entity_poly.pdbx_seq_one_letter_code
_entity_poly.pdbx_strand_id
1 'polypeptide(L)'
;MLKAYKYRLKPAKKQETLINKHIGSCRLIYNWALEQKIKTYEQTGKCINHMELDKLLPALKTEKPFLKEINSQSLQGMTKHVDAVFLDFSERRTAFPGSNRRNKARKLLSKIHEKISNQRNNFQHQISSKLISENQAIALETLNVKDMVKNHHLAQAISDSAWSGFATKLEYKAEWLGKTVLRIGQFEPSSKLCNVCGYHNSELTLKDRVWICPDCKTPHDRDINAAINIKKFSLLE
;
A
#
# COMPACT_ATOMS: atom_id res chain seq x y z
N MET A 1 21.39 -9.43 -37.94
CA MET A 1 21.52 -9.22 -36.48
C MET A 1 22.00 -7.79 -36.24
N LEU A 2 21.19 -6.90 -35.67
CA LEU A 2 21.61 -5.52 -35.38
C LEU A 2 22.66 -5.54 -34.27
N LYS A 3 23.84 -4.97 -34.55
CA LYS A 3 24.92 -4.82 -33.55
C LYS A 3 24.81 -3.43 -32.93
N ALA A 4 24.78 -3.37 -31.60
CA ALA A 4 24.82 -2.11 -30.85
C ALA A 4 26.20 -1.95 -30.19
N TYR A 5 26.80 -0.78 -30.34
CA TYR A 5 28.10 -0.45 -29.77
C TYR A 5 27.94 0.66 -28.72
N LYS A 6 28.67 0.54 -27.61
CA LYS A 6 28.67 1.52 -26.53
C LYS A 6 30.02 2.23 -26.45
N TYR A 7 30.02 3.52 -26.70
CA TYR A 7 31.23 4.35 -26.65
C TYR A 7 31.15 5.34 -25.48
N ARG A 8 32.30 5.65 -24.88
CA ARG A 8 32.44 6.77 -23.92
C ARG A 8 32.90 8.00 -24.70
N LEU A 9 32.10 9.06 -24.68
CA LEU A 9 32.49 10.35 -25.25
C LEU A 9 33.50 11.05 -24.32
N LYS A 10 34.55 11.64 -24.90
CA LYS A 10 35.52 12.51 -24.22
C LYS A 10 35.53 13.87 -24.93
N PRO A 11 34.57 14.76 -24.64
CA PRO A 11 34.46 16.04 -25.33
C PRO A 11 35.60 17.00 -24.95
N ALA A 12 35.99 17.87 -25.88
CA ALA A 12 36.83 19.02 -25.58
C ALA A 12 36.04 20.04 -24.72
N LYS A 13 36.73 20.92 -23.98
CA LYS A 13 36.08 21.93 -23.11
C LYS A 13 34.96 22.72 -23.80
N LYS A 14 35.20 23.16 -25.05
CA LYS A 14 34.19 23.87 -25.87
C LYS A 14 32.95 23.01 -26.15
N GLN A 15 33.14 21.72 -26.44
CA GLN A 15 32.06 20.78 -26.71
C GLN A 15 31.28 20.47 -25.43
N GLU A 16 31.96 20.32 -24.29
CA GLU A 16 31.33 20.13 -22.99
C GLU A 16 30.43 21.32 -22.62
N THR A 17 30.91 22.55 -22.80
CA THR A 17 30.09 23.75 -22.59
C THR A 17 28.85 23.75 -23.48
N LEU A 18 29.01 23.43 -24.77
CA LEU A 18 27.87 23.38 -25.71
C LEU A 18 26.87 22.28 -25.33
N ILE A 19 27.34 21.08 -24.97
CA ILE A 19 26.50 19.97 -24.50
C ILE A 19 25.71 20.37 -23.27
N ASN A 20 26.35 21.01 -22.28
CA ASN A 20 25.68 21.45 -21.07
C ASN A 20 24.62 22.53 -21.36
N LYS A 21 24.90 23.47 -22.27
CA LYS A 21 23.93 24.46 -22.74
C LYS A 21 22.73 23.80 -23.44
N HIS A 22 22.98 22.82 -24.31
CA HIS A 22 21.94 22.02 -24.97
C HIS A 22 21.06 21.29 -23.95
N ILE A 23 21.66 20.54 -23.02
CA ILE A 23 20.92 19.77 -22.00
C ILE A 23 20.09 20.71 -21.12
N GLY A 24 20.69 21.80 -20.64
CA GLY A 24 20.01 22.77 -19.78
C GLY A 24 18.83 23.44 -20.48
N SER A 25 19.00 23.82 -21.74
CA SER A 25 17.94 24.47 -22.52
C SER A 25 16.83 23.50 -22.91
N CYS A 26 17.15 22.27 -23.29
CA CYS A 26 16.15 21.23 -23.53
C CYS A 26 15.33 20.95 -22.25
N ARG A 27 15.97 20.88 -21.09
CA ARG A 27 15.28 20.71 -19.80
C ARG A 27 14.32 21.88 -19.51
N LEU A 28 14.77 23.10 -19.77
CA LEU A 28 13.94 24.29 -19.57
C LEU A 28 12.73 24.29 -20.49
N ILE A 29 12.91 24.00 -21.78
CA ILE A 29 11.81 23.93 -22.75
C ILE A 29 10.83 22.82 -22.39
N TYR A 30 11.30 21.65 -21.95
CA TYR A 30 10.43 20.57 -21.51
C TYR A 30 9.51 21.02 -20.37
N ASN A 31 10.08 21.62 -19.32
CA ASN A 31 9.31 22.08 -18.16
C ASN A 31 8.35 23.22 -18.52
N TRP A 32 8.80 24.18 -19.32
CA TRP A 32 7.97 25.27 -19.80
C TRP A 32 6.80 24.76 -20.67
N ALA A 33 7.04 23.85 -21.61
CA ALA A 33 6.01 23.28 -22.47
C ALA A 33 4.97 22.48 -21.67
N LEU A 34 5.41 21.74 -20.66
CA LEU A 34 4.54 21.04 -19.72
C LEU A 34 3.66 22.04 -18.93
N GLU A 35 4.25 23.12 -18.42
CA GLU A 35 3.53 24.17 -17.70
C GLU A 35 2.46 24.84 -18.57
N GLN A 36 2.79 25.16 -19.82
CA GLN A 36 1.81 25.74 -20.76
C GLN A 36 0.63 24.79 -21.01
N LYS A 37 0.89 23.49 -21.22
CA LYS A 37 -0.18 22.49 -21.41
C LYS A 37 -1.08 22.38 -20.19
N ILE A 38 -0.51 22.38 -18.98
CA ILE A 38 -1.29 22.31 -17.73
C ILE A 38 -2.19 23.55 -17.60
N LYS A 39 -1.61 24.75 -17.75
CA LYS A 39 -2.35 26.02 -17.65
C LYS A 39 -3.52 26.10 -18.62
N THR A 40 -3.30 25.72 -19.88
CA THR A 40 -4.38 25.77 -20.88
C THR A 40 -5.45 24.70 -20.64
N TYR A 41 -5.06 23.51 -20.17
CA TYR A 41 -6.01 22.48 -19.81
C TYR A 41 -6.89 22.90 -18.64
N GLU A 42 -6.33 23.52 -17.60
CA GLU A 42 -7.07 24.06 -16.46
C GLU A 42 -8.08 25.15 -16.85
N GLN A 43 -7.72 26.02 -17.80
CA GLN A 43 -8.56 27.15 -18.21
C GLN A 43 -9.63 26.79 -19.23
N THR A 44 -9.33 25.91 -20.18
CA THR A 44 -10.17 25.67 -21.36
C THR A 44 -10.70 24.23 -21.45
N GLY A 45 -10.18 23.32 -20.62
CA GLY A 45 -10.44 21.88 -20.73
C GLY A 45 -9.84 21.22 -21.98
N LYS A 46 -9.08 21.98 -22.81
CA LYS A 46 -8.48 21.50 -24.06
C LYS A 46 -6.95 21.51 -23.97
N CYS A 47 -6.33 20.58 -24.69
CA CYS A 47 -4.88 20.43 -24.73
C CYS A 47 -4.28 21.19 -25.93
N ILE A 48 -3.24 21.98 -25.68
CA ILE A 48 -2.43 22.62 -26.72
C ILE A 48 -1.55 21.56 -27.41
N ASN A 49 -1.46 21.58 -28.74
CA ASN A 49 -0.61 20.68 -29.52
C ASN A 49 0.84 21.21 -29.66
N HIS A 50 1.81 20.38 -30.08
CA HIS A 50 3.20 20.85 -30.20
C HIS A 50 3.37 21.99 -31.22
N MET A 51 2.54 22.06 -32.27
CA MET A 51 2.64 23.10 -33.30
C MET A 51 2.30 24.48 -32.72
N GLU A 52 1.34 24.53 -31.81
CA GLU A 52 0.97 25.73 -31.06
C GLU A 52 2.04 26.10 -30.02
N LEU A 53 2.61 25.13 -29.32
CA LEU A 53 3.76 25.36 -28.43
C LEU A 53 4.97 25.92 -29.20
N ASP A 54 5.24 25.41 -30.40
CA ASP A 54 6.36 25.85 -31.24
C ASP A 54 6.17 27.30 -31.71
N LYS A 55 4.93 27.76 -31.92
CA LYS A 55 4.61 29.16 -32.25
C LYS A 55 4.93 30.11 -31.10
N LEU A 56 4.96 29.63 -29.85
CA LEU A 56 5.29 30.42 -28.67
C LEU A 56 6.80 30.48 -28.37
N LEU A 57 7.59 29.57 -28.96
CA LEU A 57 9.06 29.56 -28.78
C LEU A 57 9.77 30.85 -29.23
N PRO A 58 9.40 31.53 -30.33
CA PRO A 58 10.00 32.81 -30.70
C PRO A 58 9.88 33.87 -29.60
N ALA A 59 8.73 33.97 -28.94
CA ALA A 59 8.53 34.90 -27.82
C ALA A 59 9.42 34.53 -26.64
N LEU A 60 9.48 33.23 -26.29
CA LEU A 60 10.34 32.73 -25.22
C LEU A 60 11.84 32.95 -25.50
N LYS A 61 12.27 32.87 -26.77
CA LYS A 61 13.66 33.16 -27.17
C LYS A 61 14.01 34.64 -27.07
N THR A 62 13.02 35.52 -27.10
CA THR A 62 13.20 36.96 -26.85
C THR A 62 13.35 37.24 -25.36
N GLU A 63 12.55 36.58 -24.52
CA GLU A 63 12.67 36.63 -23.06
C GLU A 63 13.99 36.01 -22.56
N LYS A 64 14.42 34.91 -23.20
CA LYS A 64 15.60 34.12 -22.81
C LYS A 64 16.59 33.99 -23.96
N PRO A 65 17.48 34.98 -24.17
CA PRO A 65 18.37 35.03 -25.32
C PRO A 65 19.32 33.82 -25.46
N PHE A 66 19.72 33.18 -24.35
CA PHE A 66 20.61 32.01 -24.38
C PHE A 66 20.02 30.81 -25.15
N LEU A 67 18.70 30.76 -25.35
CA LEU A 67 18.06 29.73 -26.17
C LEU A 67 18.37 29.87 -27.67
N LYS A 68 18.86 31.04 -28.12
CA LYS A 68 19.29 31.27 -29.52
C LYS A 68 20.66 30.68 -29.83
N GLU A 69 21.46 30.36 -28.81
CA GLU A 69 22.81 29.79 -28.97
C GLU A 69 22.79 28.31 -29.40
N ILE A 70 21.60 27.70 -29.41
CA ILE A 70 21.40 26.26 -29.55
C ILE A 70 20.55 25.99 -30.79
N ASN A 71 20.78 24.83 -31.41
CA ASN A 71 20.01 24.40 -32.57
C ASN A 71 18.50 24.32 -32.27
N SER A 72 17.68 24.93 -33.14
CA SER A 72 16.23 25.03 -32.98
C SER A 72 15.51 23.68 -32.96
N GLN A 73 16.01 22.68 -33.70
CA GLN A 73 15.44 21.33 -33.76
C GLN A 73 15.56 20.61 -32.42
N SER A 74 16.62 20.89 -31.64
CA SER A 74 16.78 20.31 -30.30
C SER A 74 15.67 20.79 -29.35
N LEU A 75 15.26 22.05 -29.47
CA LEU A 75 14.20 22.65 -28.65
C LEU A 75 12.81 22.16 -29.09
N GLN A 76 12.54 22.15 -30.41
CA GLN A 76 11.30 21.61 -30.98
C GLN A 76 11.14 20.10 -30.74
N GLY A 77 12.25 19.36 -30.59
CA GLY A 77 12.19 17.96 -30.18
C GLY A 77 11.57 17.78 -28.79
N MET A 78 11.74 18.75 -27.89
CA MET A 78 11.17 18.67 -26.54
C MET A 78 9.68 18.96 -26.51
N THR A 79 9.19 19.93 -27.29
CA THR A 79 7.76 20.22 -27.42
C THR A 79 7.02 19.02 -28.01
N LYS A 80 7.58 18.39 -29.05
CA LYS A 80 7.07 17.14 -29.63
C LYS A 80 7.04 15.99 -28.62
N HIS A 81 8.11 15.83 -27.83
CA HIS A 81 8.17 14.76 -26.83
C HIS A 81 7.11 14.95 -25.74
N VAL A 82 6.93 16.18 -25.25
CA VAL A 82 5.87 16.51 -24.26
C VAL A 82 4.48 16.26 -24.86
N ASP A 83 4.27 16.60 -26.13
CA ASP A 83 2.99 16.36 -26.82
C ASP A 83 2.65 14.88 -26.97
N ALA A 84 3.62 14.07 -27.42
CA ALA A 84 3.46 12.61 -27.52
C ALA A 84 3.15 11.98 -26.15
N VAL A 85 3.89 12.37 -25.10
CA VAL A 85 3.65 11.91 -23.72
C VAL A 85 2.24 12.28 -23.24
N PHE A 86 1.73 13.45 -23.62
CA PHE A 86 0.40 13.91 -23.20
C PHE A 86 -0.73 13.24 -23.98
N LEU A 87 -0.55 12.98 -25.29
CA LEU A 87 -1.52 12.22 -26.09
C LEU A 87 -1.66 10.79 -25.57
N ASP A 88 -0.55 10.11 -25.30
CA ASP A 88 -0.51 8.78 -24.67
C ASP A 88 -1.22 8.74 -23.30
N PHE A 89 -1.17 9.85 -22.57
CA PHE A 89 -1.87 10.04 -21.30
C PHE A 89 -3.38 10.24 -21.49
N SER A 90 -3.80 11.11 -22.42
CA SER A 90 -5.21 11.44 -22.68
C SER A 90 -6.02 10.29 -23.30
N GLU A 91 -5.38 9.43 -24.10
CA GLU A 91 -5.99 8.26 -24.74
C GLU A 91 -6.02 7.00 -23.84
N ARG A 92 -5.74 7.14 -22.53
CA ARG A 92 -5.71 6.06 -21.53
C ARG A 92 -4.73 4.92 -21.84
N ARG A 93 -3.68 5.14 -22.63
CA ARG A 93 -2.71 4.06 -22.93
C ARG A 93 -1.58 3.91 -21.91
N THR A 94 -1.29 4.90 -21.07
CA THR A 94 -0.39 4.69 -19.93
C THR A 94 -0.71 5.58 -18.72
N ALA A 95 -1.25 4.99 -17.66
CA ALA A 95 -0.90 5.46 -16.32
C ALA A 95 0.62 5.30 -16.17
N PHE A 96 1.37 6.38 -15.92
CA PHE A 96 2.83 6.44 -15.75
C PHE A 96 3.51 5.06 -15.65
N PRO A 97 4.19 4.56 -16.71
CA PRO A 97 4.95 3.33 -16.60
C PRO A 97 6.12 3.62 -15.67
N GLY A 98 6.06 3.06 -14.46
CA GLY A 98 7.22 3.02 -13.58
C GLY A 98 8.42 2.46 -14.36
N SER A 99 9.60 3.07 -14.19
CA SER A 99 10.83 2.66 -14.88
C SER A 99 10.99 1.14 -14.95
N ASN A 100 11.62 0.60 -16.00
CA ASN A 100 11.84 -0.86 -16.12
C ASN A 100 12.46 -1.48 -14.85
N ARG A 101 13.26 -0.70 -14.10
CA ARG A 101 13.79 -1.07 -12.78
C ARG A 101 12.68 -1.19 -11.72
N ARG A 102 11.77 -0.21 -11.64
CA ARG A 102 10.58 -0.26 -10.77
C ARG A 102 9.67 -1.44 -11.10
N ASN A 103 9.46 -1.75 -12.38
CA ASN A 103 8.62 -2.90 -12.76
C ASN A 103 9.25 -4.24 -12.33
N LYS A 104 10.58 -4.39 -12.47
CA LYS A 104 11.32 -5.56 -11.94
C LYS A 104 11.18 -5.67 -10.42
N ALA A 105 11.38 -4.56 -9.69
CA ALA A 105 11.21 -4.54 -8.23
C ALA A 105 9.77 -4.88 -7.80
N ARG A 106 8.75 -4.34 -8.50
CA ARG A 106 7.34 -4.66 -8.26
C ARG A 106 7.04 -6.15 -8.40
N LYS A 107 7.57 -6.79 -9.46
CA LYS A 107 7.40 -8.24 -9.67
C LYS A 107 8.07 -9.06 -8.56
N LEU A 108 9.28 -8.68 -8.13
CA LEU A 108 9.96 -9.34 -7.02
C LEU A 108 9.19 -9.19 -5.70
N LEU A 109 8.74 -7.97 -5.39
CA LEU A 109 7.93 -7.67 -4.22
C LEU A 109 6.63 -8.49 -4.20
N SER A 110 5.96 -8.60 -5.35
CA SER A 110 4.75 -9.44 -5.50
C SER A 110 5.03 -10.90 -5.13
N LYS A 111 6.15 -11.49 -5.58
CA LYS A 111 6.53 -12.87 -5.25
C LYS A 111 6.79 -13.06 -3.76
N ILE A 112 7.39 -12.06 -3.10
CA ILE A 112 7.64 -12.10 -1.65
C ILE A 112 6.30 -12.04 -0.89
N HIS A 113 5.41 -11.12 -1.24
CA HIS A 113 4.08 -11.04 -0.63
C HIS A 113 3.26 -12.31 -0.86
N GLU A 114 3.32 -12.89 -2.06
CA GLU A 114 2.68 -14.16 -2.37
C GLU A 114 3.22 -15.29 -1.48
N LYS A 115 4.55 -15.40 -1.33
CA LYS A 115 5.18 -16.38 -0.44
C LYS A 115 4.72 -16.22 1.01
N ILE A 116 4.71 -15.00 1.54
CA ILE A 116 4.25 -14.70 2.91
C ILE A 116 2.76 -15.08 3.07
N SER A 117 1.93 -14.70 2.09
CA SER A 117 0.51 -15.04 2.07
C SER A 117 0.29 -16.55 2.08
N ASN A 118 1.04 -17.30 1.26
CA ASN A 118 0.95 -18.75 1.19
C ASN A 118 1.41 -19.43 2.48
N GLN A 119 2.50 -18.97 3.09
CA GLN A 119 2.98 -19.49 4.38
C GLN A 119 1.95 -19.26 5.48
N ARG A 120 1.38 -18.06 5.56
CA ARG A 120 0.33 -17.72 6.52
C ARG A 120 -0.93 -18.54 6.29
N ASN A 121 -1.39 -18.67 5.04
CA ASN A 121 -2.55 -19.50 4.73
C ASN A 121 -2.31 -20.96 5.13
N ASN A 122 -1.15 -21.52 4.79
CA ASN A 122 -0.80 -22.88 5.18
C ASN A 122 -0.82 -23.08 6.70
N PHE A 123 -0.19 -22.17 7.45
CA PHE A 123 -0.22 -22.18 8.91
C PHE A 123 -1.66 -22.13 9.46
N GLN A 124 -2.48 -21.20 8.97
CA GLN A 124 -3.87 -21.08 9.38
C GLN A 124 -4.67 -22.34 9.05
N HIS A 125 -4.45 -22.98 7.90
CA HIS A 125 -5.11 -24.24 7.56
C HIS A 125 -4.68 -25.36 8.51
N GLN A 126 -3.39 -25.51 8.80
CA GLN A 126 -2.89 -26.53 9.72
C GLN A 126 -3.49 -26.35 11.12
N ILE A 127 -3.44 -25.13 11.67
CA ILE A 127 -3.96 -24.84 13.01
C ILE A 127 -5.48 -24.98 13.07
N SER A 128 -6.23 -24.44 12.11
CA SER A 128 -7.69 -24.56 12.10
C SER A 128 -8.15 -26.02 11.99
N SER A 129 -7.49 -26.84 11.15
CA SER A 129 -7.79 -28.27 11.08
C SER A 129 -7.53 -28.95 12.41
N LYS A 130 -6.37 -28.69 13.03
CA LYS A 130 -5.99 -29.28 14.32
C LYS A 130 -7.02 -28.94 15.41
N LEU A 131 -7.34 -27.66 15.55
CA LEU A 131 -8.27 -27.19 16.58
C LEU A 131 -9.66 -27.81 16.42
N ILE A 132 -10.18 -27.87 15.20
CA ILE A 132 -11.51 -28.44 14.93
C ILE A 132 -11.50 -29.96 15.10
N SER A 133 -10.42 -30.66 14.74
CA SER A 133 -10.35 -32.11 14.91
C SER A 133 -10.24 -32.54 16.37
N GLU A 134 -9.52 -31.77 17.20
CA GLU A 134 -9.25 -32.11 18.59
C GLU A 134 -10.39 -31.73 19.55
N ASN A 135 -11.30 -30.84 19.12
CA ASN A 135 -12.34 -30.27 19.99
C ASN A 135 -13.74 -30.52 19.42
N GLN A 136 -14.75 -30.63 20.30
CA GLN A 136 -16.15 -30.75 19.88
C GLN A 136 -16.77 -29.40 19.51
N ALA A 137 -16.36 -28.35 20.23
CA ALA A 137 -16.80 -26.99 20.00
C ALA A 137 -15.66 -25.99 20.23
N ILE A 138 -15.72 -24.85 19.53
CA ILE A 138 -14.78 -23.73 19.70
C ILE A 138 -15.58 -22.45 19.88
N ALA A 139 -15.27 -21.68 20.92
CA ALA A 139 -15.83 -20.35 21.14
C ALA A 139 -14.86 -19.26 20.62
N LEU A 140 -15.40 -18.28 19.90
CA LEU A 140 -14.64 -17.17 19.33
C LEU A 140 -15.31 -15.84 19.66
N GLU A 141 -14.49 -14.83 19.96
CA GLU A 141 -14.95 -13.46 20.06
C GLU A 141 -15.21 -12.85 18.67
N THR A 142 -16.29 -12.07 18.57
CA THR A 142 -16.57 -11.31 17.36
C THR A 142 -15.77 -10.00 17.38
N LEU A 143 -14.65 -9.97 16.67
CA LEU A 143 -13.83 -8.76 16.54
C LEU A 143 -14.22 -7.95 15.30
N ASN A 144 -14.36 -6.63 15.45
CA ASN A 144 -14.52 -5.72 14.33
C ASN A 144 -13.16 -5.41 13.67
N VAL A 145 -12.64 -6.40 12.95
CA VAL A 145 -11.34 -6.32 12.26
C VAL A 145 -11.30 -5.16 11.26
N LYS A 146 -12.43 -4.84 10.61
CA LYS A 146 -12.52 -3.74 9.64
C LYS A 146 -12.17 -2.40 10.27
N ASP A 147 -12.69 -2.12 11.45
CA ASP A 147 -12.40 -0.87 12.15
C ASP A 147 -11.02 -0.89 12.81
N MET A 148 -10.56 -2.04 13.31
CA MET A 148 -9.22 -2.14 13.92
C MET A 148 -8.09 -1.89 12.90
N VAL A 149 -8.26 -2.31 11.64
CA VAL A 149 -7.27 -2.07 10.57
C VAL A 149 -7.19 -0.58 10.18
N LYS A 150 -8.18 0.25 10.52
CA LYS A 150 -8.10 1.70 10.31
C LYS A 150 -7.05 2.36 11.21
N ASN A 151 -6.67 1.71 12.33
CA ASN A 151 -5.58 2.19 13.17
C ASN A 151 -4.22 1.82 12.54
N HIS A 152 -3.55 2.80 11.93
CA HIS A 152 -2.28 2.60 11.23
C HIS A 152 -1.15 1.98 12.09
N HIS A 153 -1.20 2.14 13.42
CA HIS A 153 -0.20 1.52 14.31
C HIS A 153 -0.39 0.01 14.47
N LEU A 154 -1.63 -0.49 14.36
CA LEU A 154 -1.98 -1.91 14.53
C LEU A 154 -2.28 -2.62 13.20
N ALA A 155 -2.56 -1.86 12.14
CA ALA A 155 -3.01 -2.35 10.85
C ALA A 155 -2.11 -3.45 10.28
N GLN A 156 -0.78 -3.27 10.37
CA GLN A 156 0.18 -4.25 9.87
C GLN A 156 0.12 -5.56 10.66
N ALA A 157 0.20 -5.49 12.00
CA ALA A 157 0.16 -6.68 12.85
C ALA A 157 -1.16 -7.48 12.70
N ILE A 158 -2.29 -6.78 12.56
CA ILE A 158 -3.60 -7.39 12.32
C ILE A 158 -3.66 -8.05 10.95
N SER A 159 -3.20 -7.36 9.90
CA SER A 159 -3.16 -7.88 8.54
C SER A 159 -2.23 -9.08 8.42
N ASP A 160 -1.09 -9.05 9.12
CA ASP A 160 -0.12 -10.14 9.17
C ASP A 160 -0.70 -11.36 9.89
N SER A 161 -1.52 -11.17 10.92
CA SER A 161 -2.20 -12.27 11.63
C SER A 161 -3.42 -12.82 10.88
N ALA A 162 -4.06 -12.00 10.02
CA ALA A 162 -5.20 -12.33 9.17
C ALA A 162 -6.37 -13.04 9.91
N TRP A 163 -6.81 -12.46 11.03
CA TRP A 163 -7.83 -13.04 11.93
C TRP A 163 -9.15 -13.38 11.25
N SER A 164 -9.68 -12.51 10.39
CA SER A 164 -10.94 -12.76 9.67
C SER A 164 -10.84 -14.02 8.80
N GLY A 165 -9.71 -14.17 8.09
CA GLY A 165 -9.45 -15.35 7.26
C GLY A 165 -9.23 -16.62 8.09
N PHE A 166 -8.78 -16.52 9.34
CA PHE A 166 -8.66 -17.65 10.25
C PHE A 166 -10.02 -18.08 10.80
N ALA A 167 -10.85 -17.12 11.23
CA ALA A 167 -12.19 -17.40 11.74
C ALA A 167 -13.09 -18.05 10.67
N THR A 168 -13.04 -17.54 9.42
CA THR A 168 -13.72 -18.17 8.27
C THR A 168 -13.27 -19.63 8.08
N LYS A 169 -11.97 -19.90 8.28
CA LYS A 169 -11.42 -21.27 8.18
C LYS A 169 -11.87 -22.20 9.30
N LEU A 170 -12.09 -21.68 10.50
CA LEU A 170 -12.67 -22.46 11.58
C LEU A 170 -14.13 -22.80 11.27
N GLU A 171 -14.91 -21.81 10.81
CA GLU A 171 -16.34 -21.97 10.50
C GLU A 171 -16.58 -23.05 9.45
N TYR A 172 -16.00 -22.93 8.24
CA TYR A 172 -16.28 -23.91 7.19
C TYR A 172 -15.74 -25.31 7.54
N LYS A 173 -14.65 -25.43 8.31
CA LYS A 173 -14.10 -26.74 8.72
C LYS A 173 -14.92 -27.37 9.82
N ALA A 174 -15.47 -26.55 10.72
CA ALA A 174 -16.40 -27.02 11.73
C ALA A 174 -17.63 -27.63 11.05
N GLU A 175 -18.18 -26.92 10.07
CA GLU A 175 -19.30 -27.39 9.25
C GLU A 175 -18.99 -28.74 8.57
N TRP A 176 -17.82 -28.87 7.94
CA TRP A 176 -17.39 -30.13 7.30
C TRP A 176 -17.31 -31.32 8.26
N LEU A 177 -16.92 -31.09 9.51
CA LEU A 177 -16.72 -32.13 10.52
C LEU A 177 -17.90 -32.27 11.49
N GLY A 178 -18.99 -31.53 11.28
CA GLY A 178 -20.15 -31.51 12.18
C GLY A 178 -19.83 -30.98 13.58
N LYS A 179 -18.90 -30.02 13.69
CA LYS A 179 -18.47 -29.38 14.94
C LYS A 179 -19.12 -28.01 15.10
N THR A 180 -19.18 -27.53 16.33
CA THR A 180 -19.84 -26.25 16.64
C THR A 180 -18.82 -25.13 16.81
N VAL A 181 -19.03 -24.01 16.13
CA VAL A 181 -18.31 -22.76 16.40
C VAL A 181 -19.29 -21.76 17.01
N LEU A 182 -19.02 -21.34 18.24
CA LEU A 182 -19.84 -20.39 18.99
C LEU A 182 -19.22 -19.00 18.87
N ARG A 183 -20.05 -17.99 18.68
CA ARG A 183 -19.64 -16.58 18.58
C ARG A 183 -20.20 -15.82 19.76
N ILE A 184 -19.35 -15.10 20.48
CA ILE A 184 -19.81 -14.17 21.52
C ILE A 184 -19.85 -12.73 20.98
N GLY A 185 -20.65 -11.90 21.64
CA GLY A 185 -20.75 -10.47 21.36
C GLY A 185 -19.42 -9.74 21.53
N GLN A 186 -19.20 -8.70 20.69
CA GLN A 186 -17.98 -7.89 20.68
C GLN A 186 -17.78 -7.07 21.97
N PHE A 187 -18.85 -6.73 22.67
CA PHE A 187 -18.82 -5.83 23.83
C PHE A 187 -18.80 -6.56 25.17
N GLU A 188 -18.73 -7.89 25.14
CA GLU A 188 -18.61 -8.70 26.36
C GLU A 188 -17.29 -8.41 27.07
N PRO A 189 -17.27 -8.17 28.40
CA PRO A 189 -16.08 -7.79 29.14
C PRO A 189 -15.16 -9.00 29.41
N SER A 190 -14.75 -9.72 28.36
CA SER A 190 -13.96 -10.96 28.43
C SER A 190 -12.67 -10.78 29.25
N SER A 191 -11.92 -9.71 28.99
CA SER A 191 -10.64 -9.44 29.66
C SER A 191 -10.75 -8.69 30.99
N LYS A 192 -11.86 -7.95 31.20
CA LYS A 192 -12.07 -7.08 32.38
C LYS A 192 -12.80 -7.77 33.52
N LEU A 193 -13.52 -8.85 33.25
CA LEU A 193 -14.27 -9.60 34.25
C LEU A 193 -13.40 -10.68 34.90
N CYS A 194 -13.36 -10.76 36.22
CA CYS A 194 -12.69 -11.84 36.94
C CYS A 194 -13.44 -13.16 36.71
N ASN A 195 -12.78 -14.17 36.15
CA ASN A 195 -13.41 -15.47 35.93
C ASN A 195 -13.77 -16.24 37.21
N VAL A 196 -13.25 -15.85 38.38
CA VAL A 196 -13.52 -16.52 39.66
C VAL A 196 -14.73 -15.88 40.35
N CYS A 197 -14.68 -14.58 40.64
CA CYS A 197 -15.69 -13.88 41.45
C CYS A 197 -16.63 -12.96 40.66
N GLY A 198 -16.37 -12.70 39.38
CA GLY A 198 -17.19 -11.80 38.56
C GLY A 198 -16.89 -10.31 38.74
N TYR A 199 -15.88 -9.93 39.54
CA TYR A 199 -15.46 -8.53 39.66
C TYR A 199 -15.10 -7.92 38.30
N HIS A 200 -15.69 -6.77 37.98
CA HIS A 200 -15.44 -6.03 36.74
C HIS A 200 -14.40 -4.93 36.96
N ASN A 201 -13.22 -5.10 36.37
CA ASN A 201 -12.13 -4.12 36.40
C ASN A 201 -12.24 -3.13 35.24
N SER A 202 -12.90 -1.98 35.47
CA SER A 202 -13.06 -0.93 34.46
C SER A 202 -11.75 -0.26 34.04
N GLU A 203 -10.78 -0.18 34.96
CA GLU A 203 -9.53 0.57 34.82
C GLU A 203 -8.45 -0.18 34.03
N LEU A 204 -8.64 -1.47 33.77
CA LEU A 204 -7.67 -2.31 33.07
C LEU A 204 -7.31 -1.74 31.69
N THR A 205 -6.02 -1.52 31.45
CA THR A 205 -5.52 -1.02 30.17
C THR A 205 -4.94 -2.14 29.30
N LEU A 206 -4.72 -1.86 28.01
CA LEU A 206 -4.11 -2.81 27.08
C LEU A 206 -2.66 -3.20 27.44
N LYS A 207 -1.98 -2.41 28.27
CA LYS A 207 -0.60 -2.69 28.72
C LYS A 207 -0.55 -3.71 29.86
N ASP A 208 -1.62 -3.81 30.63
CA ASP A 208 -1.69 -4.68 31.80
C ASP A 208 -1.96 -6.11 31.34
N ARG A 209 -0.90 -6.93 31.34
CA ARG A 209 -0.97 -8.34 30.95
C ARG A 209 -1.31 -9.26 32.11
N VAL A 210 -0.92 -8.86 33.32
CA VAL A 210 -1.19 -9.58 34.56
C VAL A 210 -1.80 -8.60 35.56
N TRP A 211 -2.86 -9.00 36.25
CA TRP A 211 -3.50 -8.21 37.29
C TRP A 211 -4.01 -9.11 38.42
N ILE A 212 -4.13 -8.55 39.63
CA ILE A 212 -4.67 -9.26 40.79
C ILE A 212 -6.08 -8.76 41.03
N CYS A 213 -7.04 -9.67 41.17
CA CYS A 213 -8.41 -9.29 41.48
C CYS A 213 -8.48 -8.59 42.85
N PRO A 214 -9.05 -7.37 42.95
CA PRO A 214 -9.12 -6.67 44.23
C PRO A 214 -10.06 -7.37 45.23
N ASP A 215 -11.05 -8.13 44.74
CA ASP A 215 -12.04 -8.84 45.55
C ASP A 215 -11.51 -10.21 46.02
N CYS A 216 -11.32 -11.16 45.08
CA CYS A 216 -10.91 -12.53 45.43
C CYS A 216 -9.38 -12.77 45.50
N LYS A 217 -8.57 -11.73 45.25
CA LYS A 217 -7.09 -11.78 45.29
C LYS A 217 -6.43 -12.78 44.32
N THR A 218 -7.17 -13.33 43.37
CA THR A 218 -6.62 -14.25 42.38
C THR A 218 -5.74 -13.50 41.37
N PRO A 219 -4.52 -13.99 41.08
CA PRO A 219 -3.71 -13.46 39.99
C PRO A 219 -4.25 -13.95 38.65
N HIS A 220 -4.42 -13.03 37.70
CA HIS A 220 -4.91 -13.31 36.37
C HIS A 220 -3.88 -12.93 35.31
N ASP A 221 -3.58 -13.86 34.41
CA ASP A 221 -3.13 -13.51 33.07
C ASP A 221 -4.36 -13.09 32.25
N ARG A 222 -4.27 -11.92 31.60
CA ARG A 222 -5.39 -11.32 30.90
C ARG A 222 -5.93 -12.19 29.77
N ASP A 223 -5.06 -12.84 29.01
CA ASP A 223 -5.45 -13.63 27.84
C ASP A 223 -6.07 -14.96 28.28
N ILE A 224 -5.52 -15.59 29.32
CA ILE A 224 -6.10 -16.82 29.92
C ILE A 224 -7.46 -16.52 30.55
N ASN A 225 -7.57 -15.42 31.29
CA ASN A 225 -8.82 -14.99 31.91
C ASN A 225 -9.89 -14.70 30.83
N ALA A 226 -9.51 -13.99 29.76
CA ALA A 226 -10.38 -13.74 28.62
C ALA A 226 -10.87 -15.03 27.97
N ALA A 227 -9.97 -16.00 27.71
CA ALA A 227 -10.35 -17.28 27.13
C ALA A 227 -11.37 -18.05 27.98
N ILE A 228 -11.21 -18.05 29.31
CA ILE A 228 -12.16 -18.70 30.23
C ILE A 228 -13.51 -17.99 30.21
N ASN A 229 -13.53 -16.66 30.21
CA ASN A 229 -14.77 -15.90 30.15
C ASN A 229 -15.49 -16.06 28.80
N ILE A 230 -14.75 -16.06 27.68
CA ILE A 230 -15.31 -16.32 26.34
C ILE A 230 -16.03 -17.67 26.33
N LYS A 231 -15.41 -18.72 26.90
CA LYS A 231 -16.06 -20.03 27.04
C LYS A 231 -17.32 -19.95 27.89
N LYS A 232 -17.30 -19.22 29.01
CA LYS A 232 -18.47 -19.07 29.89
C LYS A 232 -19.62 -18.37 29.16
N PHE A 233 -19.36 -17.23 28.53
CA PHE A 233 -20.35 -16.47 27.78
C PHE A 233 -20.95 -17.29 26.64
N SER A 234 -20.12 -18.04 25.90
CA SER A 234 -20.61 -18.88 24.79
C SER A 234 -21.54 -20.03 25.22
N LEU A 235 -21.54 -20.42 26.49
CA LEU A 235 -22.38 -21.51 27.02
C LEU A 235 -23.63 -21.01 27.74
N LEU A 236 -23.76 -19.69 27.91
CA LEU A 236 -24.88 -19.05 28.61
C LEU A 236 -25.91 -18.46 27.63
N GLU A 237 -25.54 -18.28 26.36
CA GLU A 237 -26.46 -18.03 25.22
C GLU A 237 -27.05 -19.33 24.68
#